data_AF-A0A1M5MHN7-F1
#
_entry.id   AF-A0A1M5MHN7-F1
#
_cell.length_a   1.000
_cell.length_b   1.000
_cell.length_c   1.000
_cell.angle_alpha   90.00
_cell.angle_beta   90.00
_cell.angle_gamma   90.00
#
_symmetry.space_group_name_H-M   'P 1'
#
loop_
_entity.id
_entity.type
_entity.pdbx_description
1 polymer ?
#
loop_
_entity_poly.entity_id
_entity_poly.type
_entity_poly.pdbx_seq_one_letter_code
_entity_poly.pdbx_strand_id
1 'polypeptide(L)'
;MKKIPQALEEMLFDYLDGTLNAADKQRLETELSHNPELKARLDELQNVELWLSKISLEEIPSRNFTQQVMGKLDQYPARSSTLISRNGIFLLIGILVAVGLATILVSSGVFDGVQTTINLNQELPQKYIPKNLPQFVPKSLPAIALSGKLIVNIVILLNLGLAWLVLDRAVLRPLFQRRMHAGH
;
A
#
# COMPACT_ATOMS: atom_id res chain seq x y z
N MET A 1 31.42 26.37 -17.86
CA MET A 1 30.23 26.12 -18.71
C MET A 1 29.01 26.64 -17.97
N LYS A 2 28.28 27.63 -18.53
CA LYS A 2 27.01 28.06 -17.94
C LYS A 2 26.02 26.90 -18.00
N LYS A 3 25.31 26.65 -16.90
CA LYS A 3 24.26 25.64 -16.84
C LYS A 3 23.06 26.17 -17.60
N ILE A 4 22.63 25.45 -18.62
CA ILE A 4 21.34 25.71 -19.27
C ILE A 4 20.23 25.39 -18.25
N PRO A 5 19.11 26.11 -18.24
CA PRO A 5 17.97 25.78 -17.38
C PRO A 5 17.52 24.34 -17.62
N GLN A 6 17.29 23.58 -16.55
CA GLN A 6 16.95 22.16 -16.61
C GLN A 6 15.72 21.86 -17.49
N ALA A 7 14.72 22.74 -17.49
CA ALA A 7 13.53 22.61 -18.33
C ALA A 7 13.82 22.73 -19.84
N LEU A 8 14.86 23.48 -20.21
CA LEU A 8 15.28 23.68 -21.59
C LEU A 8 16.14 22.49 -22.05
N GLU A 9 16.90 21.90 -21.14
CA GLU A 9 17.61 20.65 -21.36
C GLU A 9 16.66 19.47 -21.60
N GLU A 10 15.58 19.35 -20.82
CA GLU A 10 14.51 18.36 -21.05
C GLU A 10 13.84 18.53 -22.42
N MET A 11 13.57 19.78 -22.81
CA MET A 11 13.01 20.10 -24.12
C MET A 11 13.94 19.73 -25.30
N LEU A 12 15.26 19.82 -25.11
CA LEU A 12 16.24 19.35 -26.09
C LEU A 12 16.22 17.83 -26.25
N PHE A 13 16.06 17.07 -25.16
CA PHE A 13 15.92 15.62 -25.21
C PHE A 13 14.62 15.22 -25.93
N ASP A 14 13.50 15.82 -25.59
CA ASP A 14 12.21 15.57 -26.26
C ASP A 14 12.26 15.93 -27.76
N TYR A 15 13.06 16.93 -28.14
CA TYR A 15 13.31 17.28 -29.54
C TYR A 15 14.12 16.20 -30.28
N LEU A 16 15.15 15.63 -29.64
CA LEU A 16 15.95 14.54 -30.22
C LEU A 16 15.15 13.24 -30.33
N ASP A 17 14.34 12.93 -29.32
CA ASP A 17 13.46 11.75 -29.30
C ASP A 17 12.25 11.89 -30.24
N GLY A 18 12.00 13.09 -30.77
CA GLY A 18 10.88 13.38 -31.68
C GLY A 18 9.50 13.36 -31.00
N THR A 19 9.46 13.46 -29.67
CA THR A 19 8.22 13.49 -28.85
C THR A 19 7.63 14.89 -28.73
N LEU A 20 8.37 15.92 -29.18
CA LEU A 20 7.98 17.31 -29.09
C LEU A 20 6.79 17.65 -30.02
N ASN A 21 5.85 18.46 -29.51
CA ASN A 21 4.73 18.96 -30.29
C ASN A 21 5.18 19.98 -31.36
N ALA A 22 4.45 20.08 -32.47
CA ALA A 22 4.80 20.93 -33.61
C ALA A 22 4.97 22.42 -33.25
N ALA A 23 4.16 22.93 -32.32
CA ALA A 23 4.25 24.31 -31.86
C ALA A 23 5.52 24.59 -31.04
N ASP A 24 5.93 23.64 -30.19
CA ASP A 24 7.11 23.78 -29.34
C ASP A 24 8.39 23.53 -30.13
N LYS A 25 8.32 22.70 -31.18
CA LYS A 25 9.41 22.50 -32.12
C LYS A 25 9.80 23.79 -32.83
N GLN A 26 8.81 24.51 -33.35
CA GLN A 26 9.05 25.77 -34.06
C GLN A 26 9.61 26.86 -33.12
N ARG A 27 9.19 26.86 -31.85
CA ARG A 27 9.74 27.76 -30.82
C ARG A 27 11.21 27.42 -30.53
N LEU A 28 11.52 26.15 -30.31
CA LEU A 28 12.88 25.70 -30.02
C LEU A 28 13.82 25.95 -31.20
N GLU A 29 13.39 25.72 -32.44
CA GLU A 29 14.17 26.05 -33.65
C GLU A 29 14.46 27.56 -33.76
N THR A 30 13.49 28.39 -33.37
CA THR A 30 13.67 29.84 -33.31
C THR A 30 14.69 30.20 -32.23
N GLU A 31 14.62 29.60 -31.05
CA GLU A 31 15.57 29.84 -29.95
C GLU A 31 16.99 29.34 -30.28
N LEU A 32 17.11 28.20 -30.98
CA LEU A 32 18.37 27.64 -31.48
C LEU A 32 19.07 28.58 -32.46
N SER A 33 18.30 29.33 -33.27
CA SER A 33 18.87 30.31 -34.21
C SER A 33 19.41 31.57 -33.51
N HIS A 34 18.85 31.92 -32.35
CA HIS A 34 19.24 33.12 -31.59
C HIS A 34 20.28 32.84 -30.50
N ASN A 35 20.44 31.59 -30.07
CA ASN A 35 21.34 31.21 -28.98
C ASN A 35 22.42 30.21 -29.43
N PRO A 36 23.67 30.67 -29.68
CA PRO A 36 24.75 29.80 -30.10
C PRO A 36 25.20 28.81 -29.01
N GLU A 37 25.00 29.12 -27.73
CA GLU A 37 25.31 28.18 -26.64
C GLU A 37 24.34 27.00 -26.64
N LEU A 38 23.08 27.24 -26.98
CA LEU A 38 22.05 26.19 -27.04
C LEU A 38 22.30 25.23 -28.21
N LYS A 39 22.68 25.78 -29.36
CA LYS A 39 23.06 24.99 -30.54
C LYS A 39 24.27 24.11 -30.26
N ALA A 40 25.30 24.63 -29.59
CA ALA A 40 26.48 23.85 -29.22
C ALA A 40 26.12 22.64 -28.32
N ARG A 41 25.14 22.79 -27.42
CA ARG A 41 24.65 21.68 -26.59
C ARG A 41 23.86 20.64 -27.38
N LEU A 42 23.01 21.08 -28.30
CA LEU A 42 22.31 20.17 -29.20
C LEU A 42 23.30 19.35 -30.05
N ASP A 43 24.35 19.99 -30.56
CA ASP A 43 25.41 19.32 -31.33
C ASP A 43 26.19 18.31 -30.46
N GLU A 44 26.46 18.62 -29.19
CA GLU A 44 27.05 17.68 -28.23
C GLU A 44 26.15 16.44 -28.01
N LEU A 45 24.85 16.65 -27.83
CA LEU A 45 23.89 15.56 -27.62
C LEU A 45 23.74 14.67 -28.86
N GLN A 46 23.68 15.26 -30.06
CA GLN A 46 23.65 14.50 -31.31
C GLN A 46 24.92 13.67 -31.51
N ASN A 47 26.08 14.19 -31.13
CA ASN A 47 27.33 13.44 -31.20
C ASN A 47 27.33 12.25 -30.24
N VAL A 48 26.73 12.39 -29.06
CA VAL A 48 26.56 11.30 -28.10
C VAL A 48 25.62 10.24 -28.67
N GLU A 49 24.48 10.62 -29.22
CA GLU A 49 23.52 9.71 -29.88
C GLU A 49 24.16 8.95 -31.06
N LEU A 50 24.91 9.66 -31.91
CA LEU A 50 25.67 9.06 -33.02
C LEU A 50 26.77 8.11 -32.55
N TRP A 51 27.35 8.35 -31.37
CA TRP A 51 28.33 7.45 -30.78
C TRP A 51 27.64 6.20 -30.21
N LEU A 52 26.54 6.36 -29.47
CA LEU A 52 25.75 5.27 -28.93
C LEU A 52 25.16 4.36 -30.02
N SER A 53 24.67 4.92 -31.12
CA SER A 53 24.14 4.14 -32.26
C SER A 53 25.21 3.32 -33.00
N LYS A 54 26.49 3.70 -32.87
CA LYS A 54 27.63 2.96 -33.42
C LYS A 54 28.13 1.86 -32.48
N ILE A 55 27.66 1.82 -31.23
CA ILE A 55 27.95 0.71 -30.33
C ILE A 55 27.24 -0.52 -30.89
N SER A 56 28.02 -1.41 -31.50
CA SER A 56 27.52 -2.71 -31.96
C SER A 56 27.03 -3.49 -30.74
N LEU A 57 25.72 -3.73 -30.68
CA LEU A 57 25.15 -4.67 -29.73
C LEU A 57 25.72 -6.05 -30.08
N GLU A 58 26.57 -6.59 -29.21
CA GLU A 58 27.23 -7.90 -29.38
C GLU A 58 26.20 -9.06 -29.40
N GLU A 59 24.98 -8.80 -28.93
CA GLU A 59 23.89 -9.77 -28.89
C GLU A 59 22.83 -9.45 -29.95
N ILE A 60 22.87 -10.19 -31.06
CA ILE A 60 21.74 -10.29 -31.98
C ILE A 60 20.60 -10.93 -31.17
N PRO A 61 19.39 -10.33 -31.14
CA PRO A 61 18.27 -10.90 -30.42
C PRO A 61 18.07 -12.35 -30.89
N SER A 62 17.92 -13.27 -29.93
CA SER A 62 17.70 -14.68 -30.26
C SER A 62 16.54 -14.83 -31.26
N ARG A 63 16.58 -15.84 -32.13
CA ARG A 63 15.56 -16.05 -33.18
C ARG A 63 14.11 -16.03 -32.67
N ASN A 64 13.91 -16.35 -31.39
CA ASN A 64 12.59 -16.40 -30.76
C ASN A 64 12.27 -15.17 -29.91
N PHE A 65 13.13 -14.15 -29.90
CA PHE A 65 12.95 -12.94 -29.09
C PHE A 65 11.61 -12.26 -29.41
N THR A 66 11.33 -11.99 -30.69
CA THR A 66 10.07 -11.34 -31.10
C THR A 66 8.86 -12.20 -30.72
N GLN A 67 8.94 -13.52 -30.89
CA GLN A 67 7.87 -14.44 -30.51
C GLN A 67 7.68 -14.48 -28.98
N GLN A 68 8.76 -14.40 -28.21
CA GLN A 68 8.74 -14.39 -26.74
C GLN A 68 8.23 -13.05 -26.19
N VAL A 69 8.57 -11.93 -26.81
CA VAL A 69 8.11 -10.59 -26.44
C VAL A 69 6.63 -10.44 -26.81
N MET A 70 6.25 -10.75 -28.04
CA MET A 70 4.84 -10.67 -28.49
C MET A 70 3.96 -11.68 -27.75
N GLY A 71 4.45 -12.89 -27.51
CA GLY A 71 3.75 -13.90 -26.72
C GLY A 71 3.57 -13.51 -25.25
N LYS A 72 4.38 -12.56 -24.73
CA LYS A 72 4.28 -12.05 -23.35
C LYS A 72 3.63 -10.67 -23.23
N LEU A 73 3.44 -9.96 -24.34
CA LEU A 73 2.80 -8.64 -24.35
C LEU A 73 1.36 -8.73 -23.82
N ASP A 74 0.62 -9.73 -24.29
CA ASP A 74 -0.75 -10.02 -23.86
C ASP A 74 -0.80 -10.78 -22.52
N GLN A 75 0.35 -11.28 -22.04
CA GLN A 75 0.47 -11.98 -20.77
C GLN A 75 0.74 -11.04 -19.61
N TYR A 76 0.81 -9.72 -19.80
CA TYR A 76 0.66 -8.82 -18.66
C TYR A 76 -0.78 -8.97 -18.19
N PRO A 77 -1.03 -9.78 -17.15
CA PRO A 77 -2.40 -9.98 -16.75
C PRO A 77 -2.81 -8.64 -16.15
N ALA A 78 -4.04 -8.21 -16.39
CA ALA A 78 -4.71 -7.31 -15.46
C ALA A 78 -4.67 -8.00 -14.08
N ARG A 79 -3.59 -7.73 -13.32
CA ARG A 79 -3.27 -8.25 -11.99
C ARG A 79 -4.00 -9.56 -11.71
N SER A 80 -3.58 -10.65 -12.38
CA SER A 80 -4.28 -11.92 -12.27
C SER A 80 -4.27 -12.32 -10.80
N SER A 81 -5.45 -12.23 -10.20
CA SER A 81 -5.73 -12.70 -8.85
C SER A 81 -5.69 -14.22 -8.80
N THR A 82 -4.99 -14.92 -9.69
CA THR A 82 -4.94 -16.38 -9.72
C THR A 82 -4.22 -16.98 -8.51
N LEU A 83 -3.51 -16.17 -7.71
CA LEU A 83 -3.20 -16.47 -6.30
C LEU A 83 -4.41 -16.28 -5.38
N ILE A 84 -5.58 -16.65 -5.89
CA ILE A 84 -6.84 -16.65 -5.19
C ILE A 84 -6.75 -17.63 -4.02
N SER A 85 -6.98 -17.07 -2.85
CA SER A 85 -7.74 -17.67 -1.75
C SER A 85 -7.14 -18.82 -0.96
N ARG A 86 -6.06 -19.51 -1.32
CA ARG A 86 -5.58 -20.62 -0.47
C ARG A 86 -5.23 -20.12 0.93
N ASN A 87 -4.46 -19.04 1.00
CA ASN A 87 -4.11 -18.41 2.27
C ASN A 87 -5.31 -17.73 2.94
N GLY A 88 -6.26 -17.18 2.17
CA GLY A 88 -7.48 -16.56 2.70
C GLY A 88 -8.44 -17.57 3.34
N ILE A 89 -8.59 -18.75 2.74
CA ILE A 89 -9.41 -19.86 3.27
C ILE A 89 -8.73 -20.47 4.49
N PHE A 90 -7.40 -20.71 4.46
CA PHE A 90 -6.67 -21.17 5.65
C PHE A 90 -6.76 -20.17 6.81
N LEU A 91 -6.69 -18.87 6.51
CA LEU A 91 -6.84 -17.81 7.51
C LEU A 91 -8.27 -17.78 8.07
N LEU A 92 -9.31 -17.92 7.24
CA LEU A 92 -10.69 -18.02 7.70
C LEU A 92 -10.89 -19.25 8.60
N ILE A 93 -10.41 -20.43 8.19
CA ILE A 93 -10.47 -21.65 8.99
C ILE A 93 -9.76 -21.45 10.33
N GLY A 94 -8.57 -20.84 10.33
CA GLY A 94 -7.82 -20.54 11.56
C GLY A 94 -8.58 -19.61 12.51
N ILE A 95 -9.19 -18.53 12.00
CA ILE A 95 -10.01 -17.63 12.80
C ILE A 95 -11.24 -18.35 13.35
N LEU A 96 -11.90 -19.20 12.54
CA LEU A 96 -13.12 -19.90 12.95
C LEU A 96 -12.83 -20.93 14.06
N VAL A 97 -11.70 -21.64 13.96
CA VAL A 97 -11.20 -22.52 15.03
C VAL A 97 -10.86 -21.72 16.29
N ALA A 98 -10.16 -20.59 16.16
CA ALA A 98 -9.81 -19.75 17.31
C ALA A 98 -11.05 -19.19 18.03
N VAL A 99 -12.06 -18.73 17.27
CA VAL A 99 -13.33 -18.28 17.82
C VAL A 99 -14.09 -19.43 18.49
N GLY A 100 -14.14 -20.61 17.87
CA GLY A 100 -14.78 -21.79 18.46
C GLY A 100 -14.13 -22.25 19.76
N LEU A 101 -12.80 -22.22 19.86
CA LEU A 101 -12.10 -22.51 21.11
C LEU A 101 -12.37 -21.43 22.16
N ALA A 102 -12.32 -20.16 21.77
CA ALA A 102 -12.58 -19.05 22.69
C ALA A 102 -14.00 -19.11 23.28
N THR A 103 -15.02 -19.43 22.48
CA THR A 103 -16.40 -19.58 22.96
C THR A 103 -16.56 -20.78 23.91
N ILE A 104 -15.90 -21.90 23.62
CA ILE A 104 -15.87 -23.06 24.53
C ILE A 104 -15.24 -22.68 25.87
N LEU A 105 -14.11 -21.98 25.88
CA LEU A 105 -13.43 -21.53 27.12
C LEU A 105 -14.27 -20.53 27.91
N VAL A 106 -14.99 -19.63 27.23
CA VAL A 106 -15.91 -18.70 27.90
C VAL A 106 -17.10 -19.46 28.49
N SER A 107 -17.64 -20.45 27.77
CA SER A 107 -18.77 -21.25 28.24
C SER A 107 -18.40 -22.18 29.39
N SER A 108 -17.14 -22.62 29.50
CA SER A 108 -16.66 -23.47 30.59
C SER A 108 -16.33 -22.69 31.87
N GLY A 109 -16.52 -21.37 31.87
CA GLY A 109 -16.35 -20.52 33.06
C GLY A 109 -14.90 -20.24 33.45
N VAL A 110 -13.92 -20.56 32.59
CA VAL A 110 -12.48 -20.33 32.84
C VAL A 110 -12.17 -18.86 33.16
N PHE A 111 -12.97 -17.93 32.61
CA PHE A 111 -12.79 -16.49 32.79
C PHE A 111 -13.70 -15.86 33.86
N ASP A 112 -14.55 -16.63 34.54
CA ASP A 112 -15.49 -16.10 35.54
C ASP A 112 -14.77 -15.64 36.83
N GLY A 113 -13.62 -16.27 37.15
CA GLY A 113 -12.79 -15.89 38.31
C GLY A 113 -11.81 -14.74 38.05
N VAL A 114 -11.66 -14.31 36.79
CA VAL A 114 -10.72 -13.23 36.43
C VAL A 114 -11.45 -11.90 36.56
N GLN A 115 -11.19 -11.18 37.65
CA GLN A 115 -11.72 -9.84 37.89
C GLN A 115 -10.56 -8.86 38.01
N THR A 116 -10.45 -7.93 37.07
CA THR A 116 -9.48 -6.83 37.16
C THR A 116 -10.22 -5.58 37.62
N THR A 117 -9.79 -5.01 38.74
CA THR A 117 -10.33 -3.76 39.25
C THR A 117 -9.41 -2.63 38.83
N ILE A 118 -9.92 -1.70 38.02
CA ILE A 118 -9.17 -0.48 37.71
C ILE A 118 -9.54 0.54 38.79
N ASN A 119 -8.59 0.79 39.69
CA ASN A 119 -8.72 1.80 40.73
C ASN A 119 -8.26 3.16 40.19
N LEU A 120 -9.21 4.00 39.78
CA LEU A 120 -8.93 5.37 39.27
C LEU A 120 -8.36 6.31 40.35
N ASN A 121 -8.28 5.87 41.61
CA ASN A 121 -7.80 6.67 42.74
C ASN A 121 -6.26 6.66 42.88
N GLN A 122 -5.55 5.81 42.12
CA GLN A 122 -4.11 5.57 42.32
C GLN A 122 -3.21 6.48 41.48
N GLU A 123 -3.76 7.21 40.50
CA GLU A 123 -3.00 8.01 39.52
C GLU A 123 -3.10 9.53 39.75
N LEU A 124 -3.81 10.00 40.78
CA LEU A 124 -3.82 11.42 41.14
C LEU A 124 -2.68 11.69 42.13
N PRO A 125 -1.56 12.33 41.72
CA PRO A 125 -0.55 12.74 42.68
C PRO A 125 -1.19 13.68 43.70
N GLN A 126 -1.21 13.25 44.97
CA GLN A 126 -1.76 14.00 46.11
C GLN A 126 -1.15 15.41 46.28
N LYS A 127 -0.13 15.75 45.50
CA LYS A 127 0.54 17.04 45.39
C LYS A 127 -0.40 18.18 44.94
N TYR A 128 -1.53 17.89 44.29
CA TYR A 128 -2.47 18.92 43.80
C TYR A 128 -3.82 18.96 44.53
N ILE A 129 -4.00 18.20 45.63
CA ILE A 129 -5.22 18.28 46.42
C ILE A 129 -5.07 19.38 47.49
N PRO A 130 -5.81 20.50 47.42
CA PRO A 130 -5.74 21.53 48.44
C PRO A 130 -6.21 20.97 49.78
N LYS A 131 -5.41 21.15 50.85
CA LYS A 131 -5.67 20.64 52.21
C LYS A 131 -6.96 21.17 52.87
N ASN A 132 -7.71 22.04 52.20
CA ASN A 132 -8.80 22.83 52.78
C ASN A 132 -10.17 22.55 52.14
N LEU A 133 -10.36 21.47 51.35
CA LEU A 133 -11.70 21.15 50.84
C LEU A 133 -12.55 20.47 51.93
N PRO A 134 -13.79 20.95 52.17
CA PRO A 134 -14.72 20.33 53.09
C PRO A 134 -15.08 18.91 52.64
N GLN A 135 -15.33 18.05 53.62
CA GLN A 135 -15.39 16.58 53.56
C GLN A 135 -16.55 15.98 52.72
N PHE A 136 -17.12 16.74 51.77
CA PHE A 136 -18.34 16.38 51.02
C PHE A 136 -18.10 15.83 49.61
N VAL A 137 -16.84 15.66 49.18
CA VAL A 137 -16.54 14.93 47.94
C VAL A 137 -16.15 13.50 48.33
N PRO A 138 -16.96 12.46 48.04
CA PRO A 138 -16.58 11.08 48.32
C PRO A 138 -15.25 10.79 47.59
N LYS A 139 -14.21 10.54 48.39
CA LYS A 139 -12.79 10.42 47.99
C LYS A 139 -12.48 9.07 47.31
N SER A 140 -13.40 8.55 46.54
CA SER A 140 -13.17 7.34 45.75
C SER A 140 -14.10 7.32 44.57
N LEU A 141 -13.55 7.52 43.38
CA LEU A 141 -14.25 7.15 42.16
C LEU A 141 -14.57 5.66 42.24
N PRO A 142 -15.75 5.21 41.78
CA PRO A 142 -16.11 3.80 41.80
C PRO A 142 -15.06 3.02 41.00
N ALA A 143 -14.49 1.99 41.63
CA ALA A 143 -13.61 1.07 40.93
C ALA A 143 -14.43 0.32 39.88
N ILE A 144 -14.02 0.41 38.62
CA ILE A 144 -14.69 -0.31 37.54
C ILE A 144 -14.12 -1.73 37.56
N ALA A 145 -14.98 -2.69 37.91
CA ALA A 145 -14.64 -4.11 37.84
C ALA A 145 -14.83 -4.58 36.39
N LEU A 146 -13.73 -4.83 35.70
CA LEU A 146 -13.73 -5.47 34.39
C LEU A 146 -13.70 -6.99 34.59
N SER A 147 -14.76 -7.65 34.14
CA SER A 147 -14.80 -9.11 34.12
C SER A 147 -13.95 -9.63 32.96
N GLY A 148 -13.13 -10.65 33.22
CA GLY A 148 -12.38 -11.36 32.17
C GLY A 148 -13.30 -11.89 31.08
N LYS A 149 -14.51 -12.32 31.44
CA LYS A 149 -15.56 -12.72 30.49
C LYS A 149 -15.93 -11.60 29.51
N LEU A 150 -16.06 -10.36 30.01
CA LEU A 150 -16.37 -9.20 29.18
C LEU A 150 -15.22 -8.89 28.21
N ILE A 151 -13.97 -8.98 28.69
CA ILE A 151 -12.78 -8.77 27.87
C ILE A 151 -12.72 -9.82 26.75
N VAL A 152 -12.87 -11.11 27.08
CA VAL A 152 -12.82 -12.18 26.09
C VAL A 152 -13.99 -12.07 25.10
N ASN A 153 -15.20 -11.70 25.55
CA ASN A 153 -16.33 -11.48 24.66
C ASN A 153 -16.08 -10.34 23.65
N ILE A 154 -15.43 -9.25 24.06
CA ILE A 154 -15.03 -8.17 23.14
C ILE A 154 -14.03 -8.71 22.11
N VAL A 155 -13.05 -9.49 22.55
CA VAL A 155 -12.04 -10.11 21.65
C VAL A 155 -12.70 -11.07 20.66
N ILE A 156 -13.67 -11.87 21.09
CA ILE A 156 -14.46 -12.75 20.22
C ILE A 156 -15.23 -11.93 19.19
N LEU A 157 -15.90 -10.86 19.61
CA LEU A 157 -16.67 -9.98 18.71
C LEU A 157 -15.76 -9.33 17.66
N LEU A 158 -14.57 -8.88 18.05
CA LEU A 158 -13.58 -8.30 17.14
C LEU A 158 -13.07 -9.34 16.13
N ASN A 159 -12.76 -10.57 16.59
CA ASN A 159 -12.37 -11.67 15.72
C ASN A 159 -13.49 -12.08 14.75
N LEU A 160 -14.75 -12.01 15.17
CA LEU A 160 -15.90 -12.26 14.30
C LEU A 160 -16.02 -11.19 13.20
N GLY A 161 -15.78 -9.92 13.55
CA GLY A 161 -15.72 -8.82 12.59
C GLY A 161 -14.59 -9.00 11.57
N LEU A 162 -13.41 -9.42 12.02
CA LEU A 162 -12.29 -9.79 11.14
C LEU A 162 -12.64 -10.98 10.23
N ALA A 163 -13.27 -12.02 10.78
CA ALA A 163 -13.73 -13.17 9.99
C ALA A 163 -14.68 -12.75 8.87
N TRP A 164 -15.61 -11.85 9.16
CA TRP A 164 -16.54 -11.32 8.17
C TRP A 164 -15.83 -10.50 7.09
N LEU A 165 -14.89 -9.64 7.47
CA LEU A 165 -14.09 -8.85 6.52
C LEU A 165 -13.22 -9.73 5.61
N VAL A 166 -12.60 -10.77 6.19
CA VAL A 166 -11.81 -11.77 5.44
C VAL A 166 -12.72 -12.57 4.50
N LEU A 167 -13.90 -12.97 4.96
CA LEU A 167 -14.88 -13.69 4.14
C LEU A 167 -15.26 -12.84 2.91
N ASP A 168 -15.64 -11.56 3.08
CA ASP A 168 -15.99 -10.69 1.96
C ASP A 168 -14.81 -10.52 1.00
N ARG A 169 -13.67 -10.06 1.53
CA ARG A 169 -12.55 -9.60 0.70
C ARG A 169 -11.73 -10.74 0.12
N ALA A 170 -11.48 -11.79 0.89
CA ALA A 170 -10.56 -12.87 0.51
C ALA A 170 -11.27 -14.08 -0.12
N VAL A 171 -12.57 -14.28 0.15
CA VAL A 171 -13.32 -15.46 -0.33
C VAL A 171 -14.44 -15.08 -1.30
N LEU A 172 -15.35 -14.18 -0.93
CA LEU A 172 -16.53 -13.87 -1.74
C LEU A 172 -16.19 -13.13 -3.04
N ARG A 173 -15.49 -11.99 -2.96
CA ARG A 173 -15.08 -11.21 -4.14
C ARG A 173 -14.42 -12.04 -5.24
N PRO A 174 -13.38 -12.87 -4.94
CA PRO A 174 -12.77 -13.68 -5.97
C PRO A 174 -13.65 -14.80 -6.52
N LEU A 175 -14.49 -15.42 -5.69
CA LEU A 175 -15.44 -16.44 -6.14
C LEU A 175 -16.44 -15.87 -7.15
N PHE A 176 -16.97 -14.67 -6.88
CA PHE A 176 -17.90 -14.00 -7.80
C PHE A 176 -17.22 -13.53 -9.08
N GLN A 177 -15.99 -12.98 -9.00
CA GLN A 177 -15.21 -12.60 -10.19
C GLN A 177 -14.97 -13.79 -11.12
N ARG A 178 -14.66 -14.98 -10.59
CA ARG A 178 -14.51 -16.19 -11.41
C ARG A 178 -15.78 -16.58 -12.17
N ARG A 179 -16.93 -16.48 -11.52
CA ARG A 179 -18.22 -16.83 -12.15
C ARG A 179 -18.65 -15.82 -13.22
N MET A 180 -18.28 -14.56 -13.07
CA MET A 180 -18.56 -13.54 -14.08
C MET A 180 -17.72 -13.71 -15.36
N HIS A 181 -16.50 -14.24 -15.25
CA HIS A 181 -15.63 -14.47 -16.42
C HIS A 181 -15.82 -15.84 -17.09
N ALA A 182 -16.39 -16.83 -16.40
CA ALA A 182 -16.65 -18.17 -16.95
C ALA A 182 -18.02 -18.31 -17.66
N GLY A 183 -18.79 -17.22 -17.78
CA GLY A 183 -20.14 -17.18 -18.36
C GLY A 183 -20.22 -16.63 -19.79
N HIS A 184 -19.10 -16.51 -20.51
CA HIS A 184 -19.05 -16.12 -21.92
C HIS A 184 -18.27 -17.16 -22.73
#